data_AF-A0A7S2U493-F1
#
_entry.id   AF-A0A7S2U493-F1
#
_cell.length_a   1.000
_cell.length_b   1.000
_cell.length_c   1.000
_cell.angle_alpha   90.00
_cell.angle_beta   90.00
_cell.angle_gamma   90.00
#
_symmetry.space_group_name_H-M   'P 1'
#
loop_
_entity.id
_entity.type
_entity.pdbx_description
1 polymer ?
#
loop_
_entity_poly.entity_id
_entity_poly.type
_entity_poly.pdbx_seq_one_letter_code
_entity_poly.pdbx_strand_id
1 'polypeptide(L)'
;MRILFAVMFTGMFTRTRCSSDEFPHTVLRSKMLTVTVYTPDAKKGYYRASRFEWSSMIGRVTLDGNTSFLDDWRKPHDPEIPEHGIGFAEEFGMANPPGFEPRKGSRFLKLGVGVCENDANAPYDFNHAYRVVDPGYWSVQSTESSMVLKTHKTLGKHGYAFEKRISVENATMTIHHTLENIGKKPISTWTYSHNFFNRPNMYTGANFTFE
;
A
#
# COMPACT_ATOMS: atom_id res chain seq x y z
N MET A 1 -35.34 -2.36 62.20
CA MET A 1 -35.69 -2.66 60.80
C MET A 1 -34.80 -1.82 59.88
N ARG A 2 -33.88 -2.45 59.15
CA ARG A 2 -33.42 -2.10 57.79
C ARG A 2 -32.26 -3.03 57.41
N ILE A 3 -32.57 -4.00 56.56
CA ILE A 3 -31.62 -4.93 55.93
C ILE A 3 -31.09 -4.25 54.68
N LEU A 4 -29.77 -4.12 54.54
CA LEU A 4 -29.12 -3.62 53.33
C LEU A 4 -28.81 -4.83 52.42
N PHE A 5 -29.43 -4.88 51.24
CA PHE A 5 -29.04 -5.80 50.17
C PHE A 5 -27.97 -5.13 49.30
N ALA A 6 -26.79 -5.72 49.21
CA ALA A 6 -25.77 -5.35 48.22
C ALA A 6 -25.99 -6.19 46.96
N VAL A 7 -26.34 -5.53 45.86
CA VAL A 7 -26.41 -6.15 44.53
C VAL A 7 -25.05 -5.97 43.87
N MET A 8 -24.29 -7.07 43.69
CA MET A 8 -23.10 -7.08 42.83
C MET A 8 -23.55 -7.07 41.37
N PHE A 9 -23.18 -6.03 40.62
CA PHE A 9 -23.23 -6.03 39.16
C PHE A 9 -21.92 -6.63 38.63
N THR A 10 -21.99 -7.85 38.10
CA THR A 10 -20.91 -8.45 37.31
C THR A 10 -20.85 -7.74 35.96
N GLY A 11 -19.81 -6.94 35.75
CA GLY A 11 -19.53 -6.31 34.45
C GLY A 11 -19.14 -7.36 33.41
N MET A 12 -19.96 -7.50 32.36
CA MET A 12 -19.58 -8.22 31.15
C MET A 12 -18.44 -7.46 30.46
N PHE A 13 -17.28 -8.10 30.32
CA PHE A 13 -16.22 -7.64 29.43
C PHE A 13 -16.71 -7.75 27.98
N THR A 14 -17.05 -6.62 27.38
CA THR A 14 -17.23 -6.54 25.92
C THR A 14 -15.88 -6.79 25.25
N ARG A 15 -15.78 -7.87 24.47
CA ARG A 15 -14.68 -8.09 23.53
C ARG A 15 -14.62 -6.91 22.57
N THR A 16 -13.57 -6.12 22.64
CA THR A 16 -13.25 -5.12 21.61
C THR A 16 -12.95 -5.87 20.33
N ARG A 17 -13.85 -5.76 19.33
CA ARG A 17 -13.54 -6.15 17.95
C ARG A 17 -12.36 -5.28 17.50
N CYS A 18 -11.26 -5.92 17.09
CA CYS A 18 -10.21 -5.24 16.35
C CYS A 18 -10.83 -4.77 15.02
N SER A 19 -10.94 -3.46 14.85
CA SER A 19 -11.65 -2.84 13.72
C SER A 19 -10.88 -3.07 12.42
N SER A 20 -11.53 -3.71 11.46
CA SER A 20 -11.12 -3.75 10.05
C SER A 20 -11.51 -2.47 9.28
N ASP A 21 -11.96 -1.41 9.95
CA ASP A 21 -12.70 -0.30 9.30
C ASP A 21 -11.88 0.99 9.07
N GLU A 22 -10.55 0.99 9.23
CA GLU A 22 -9.79 2.25 9.17
C GLU A 22 -9.44 2.70 7.73
N PHE A 23 -9.14 1.76 6.82
CA PHE A 23 -8.69 2.06 5.46
C PHE A 23 -9.49 1.27 4.42
N PRO A 24 -9.77 1.86 3.24
CA PRO A 24 -10.47 1.16 2.16
C PRO A 24 -9.61 -0.01 1.68
N HIS A 25 -10.22 -1.18 1.56
CA HIS A 25 -9.54 -2.41 1.21
C HIS A 25 -10.50 -3.39 0.55
N THR A 26 -9.94 -4.44 -0.02
CA THR A 26 -10.66 -5.62 -0.49
C THR A 26 -9.96 -6.86 0.01
N VAL A 27 -10.74 -7.90 0.30
CA VAL A 27 -10.22 -9.19 0.74
C VAL A 27 -10.40 -10.21 -0.37
N LEU A 28 -9.28 -10.69 -0.91
CA LEU A 28 -9.25 -11.77 -1.90
C LEU A 28 -9.17 -13.12 -1.19
N ARG A 29 -9.89 -14.12 -1.71
CA ARG A 29 -9.99 -15.45 -1.11
C ARG A 29 -9.80 -16.56 -2.15
N SER A 30 -9.11 -17.61 -1.71
CA SER A 30 -9.07 -18.93 -2.32
C SER A 30 -9.41 -19.97 -1.24
N LYS A 31 -9.33 -21.26 -1.58
CA LYS A 31 -9.50 -22.34 -0.61
C LYS A 31 -8.52 -22.27 0.58
N MET A 32 -7.28 -21.83 0.34
CA MET A 32 -6.21 -21.84 1.35
C MET A 32 -5.75 -20.44 1.75
N LEU A 33 -5.98 -19.42 0.92
CA LEU A 33 -5.41 -18.09 1.12
C LEU A 33 -6.49 -17.02 1.29
N THR A 34 -6.31 -16.14 2.26
CA THR A 34 -7.08 -14.90 2.43
C THR A 34 -6.10 -13.73 2.44
N VAL A 35 -6.26 -12.79 1.52
CA VAL A 35 -5.33 -11.66 1.33
C VAL A 35 -6.09 -10.35 1.47
N THR A 36 -5.62 -9.46 2.35
CA THR A 36 -6.11 -8.08 2.42
C THR A 36 -5.29 -7.20 1.48
N VAL A 37 -5.96 -6.52 0.55
CA VAL A 37 -5.34 -5.54 -0.36
C VAL A 37 -5.93 -4.18 -0.02
N TYR A 38 -5.11 -3.23 0.43
CA TYR A 38 -5.56 -1.85 0.64
C TYR A 38 -5.72 -1.16 -0.71
N THR A 39 -6.89 -0.58 -0.96
CA THR A 39 -7.17 0.06 -2.25
C THR A 39 -6.68 1.51 -2.23
N PRO A 40 -6.10 2.01 -3.33
CA PRO A 40 -5.67 3.40 -3.42
C PRO A 40 -6.82 4.38 -3.17
N ASP A 41 -6.62 5.34 -2.27
CA ASP A 41 -7.53 6.46 -2.05
C ASP A 41 -6.75 7.68 -1.54
N ALA A 42 -6.90 8.82 -2.21
CA ALA A 42 -6.11 10.02 -1.93
C ALA A 42 -6.42 10.70 -0.58
N LYS A 43 -7.51 10.34 0.10
CA LYS A 43 -7.94 10.94 1.37
C LYS A 43 -7.93 9.94 2.51
N LYS A 44 -8.34 8.71 2.22
CA LYS A 44 -8.58 7.65 3.19
C LYS A 44 -7.70 6.43 2.98
N GLY A 45 -6.84 6.39 1.96
CA GLY A 45 -6.01 5.24 1.66
C GLY A 45 -5.02 4.93 2.79
N TYR A 46 -4.66 3.65 2.93
CA TYR A 46 -3.65 3.20 3.90
C TYR A 46 -2.32 3.91 3.70
N TYR A 47 -1.93 4.14 2.45
CA TYR A 47 -0.71 4.84 2.09
C TYR A 47 -1.04 5.97 1.12
N ARG A 48 -0.52 7.17 1.41
CA ARG A 48 -0.75 8.40 0.64
C ARG A 48 0.53 9.20 0.40
N ALA A 49 1.66 8.73 0.91
CA ALA A 49 2.96 9.34 0.67
C ALA A 49 3.45 9.11 -0.77
N SER A 50 4.58 9.73 -1.11
CA SER A 50 5.08 9.82 -2.48
C SER A 50 6.08 8.75 -2.87
N ARG A 51 6.48 7.83 -1.98
CA ARG A 51 7.54 6.86 -2.27
C ARG A 51 7.01 5.65 -3.03
N PHE A 52 6.11 4.89 -2.42
CA PHE A 52 5.57 3.66 -2.99
C PHE A 52 4.34 3.91 -3.85
N GLU A 53 4.19 3.10 -4.89
CA GLU A 53 2.98 3.07 -5.71
C GLU A 53 1.80 2.58 -4.86
N TRP A 54 0.66 3.25 -4.94
CA TRP A 54 -0.42 3.12 -3.95
C TRP A 54 -1.15 1.77 -3.97
N SER A 55 -1.06 0.99 -5.04
CA SER A 55 -1.68 -0.34 -5.16
C SER A 55 -0.83 -1.49 -4.61
N SER A 56 0.35 -1.22 -4.05
CA SER A 56 1.28 -2.24 -3.53
C SER A 56 1.10 -2.58 -2.06
N MET A 57 0.10 -1.96 -1.41
CA MET A 57 -0.15 -2.13 0.01
C MET A 57 -0.91 -3.44 0.27
N ILE A 58 -0.15 -4.52 0.41
CA ILE A 58 -0.67 -5.83 0.80
C ILE A 58 -0.66 -5.90 2.34
N GLY A 59 -1.85 -6.00 2.92
CA GLY A 59 -2.04 -6.25 4.34
C GLY A 59 -1.99 -7.74 4.67
N ARG A 60 -2.74 -8.14 5.70
CA ARG A 60 -2.71 -9.50 6.24
C ARG A 60 -2.99 -10.55 5.16
N VAL A 61 -2.08 -11.52 5.09
CA VAL A 61 -2.19 -12.77 4.31
C VAL A 61 -2.36 -13.93 5.28
N THR A 62 -3.45 -14.68 5.19
CA THR A 62 -3.72 -15.85 6.03
C THR A 62 -3.75 -17.12 5.18
N LEU A 63 -2.89 -18.08 5.52
CA LEU A 63 -2.80 -19.41 4.94
C LEU A 63 -3.49 -20.44 5.85
N ASP A 64 -4.32 -21.30 5.25
CA ASP A 64 -5.06 -22.40 5.88
C ASP A 64 -5.92 -21.98 7.08
N GLY A 65 -6.37 -20.71 7.09
CA GLY A 65 -7.12 -20.10 8.18
C GLY A 65 -6.35 -19.88 9.48
N ASN A 66 -5.06 -20.25 9.53
CA ASN A 66 -4.29 -20.32 10.77
C ASN A 66 -2.99 -19.50 10.73
N THR A 67 -2.25 -19.56 9.62
CA THR A 67 -0.92 -18.96 9.54
C THR A 67 -1.00 -17.58 8.89
N SER A 68 -0.73 -16.53 9.66
CA SER A 68 -0.77 -15.15 9.16
C SER A 68 0.63 -14.61 8.85
N PHE A 69 0.72 -13.85 7.77
CA PHE A 69 1.88 -13.10 7.30
C PHE A 69 1.45 -11.67 6.94
N LEU A 70 2.41 -10.76 6.78
CA LEU A 70 2.18 -9.39 6.31
C LEU A 70 1.21 -8.62 7.22
N ASP A 71 1.61 -8.34 8.45
CA ASP A 71 0.83 -7.53 9.40
C ASP A 71 1.32 -6.08 9.47
N ASP A 72 0.59 -5.25 10.20
CA ASP A 72 0.97 -3.87 10.49
C ASP A 72 2.44 -3.80 10.93
N TRP A 73 3.20 -2.88 10.31
CA TRP A 73 4.62 -2.72 10.60
C TRP A 73 4.88 -1.61 11.61
N ARG A 74 4.55 -0.35 11.27
CA ARG A 74 4.85 0.82 12.10
C ARG A 74 3.62 1.25 12.88
N LYS A 75 3.76 1.39 14.20
CA LYS A 75 2.73 1.93 15.10
C LYS A 75 3.31 3.09 15.92
N PRO A 76 2.64 4.26 15.99
CA PRO A 76 1.42 4.60 15.24
C PRO A 76 1.66 4.63 13.73
N HIS A 77 0.63 4.28 12.96
CA HIS A 77 0.67 4.40 11.50
C HIS A 77 0.45 5.85 11.09
N ASP A 78 1.08 6.23 9.99
CA ASP A 78 0.95 7.55 9.37
C ASP A 78 0.99 7.37 7.85
N PRO A 79 -0.14 7.56 7.15
CA PRO A 79 -0.24 7.35 5.71
C PRO A 79 0.61 8.33 4.88
N GLU A 80 1.09 9.42 5.47
CA GLU A 80 1.85 10.48 4.79
C GLU A 80 3.37 10.33 4.96
N ILE A 81 3.83 9.38 5.78
CA ILE A 81 5.25 9.08 5.97
C ILE A 81 5.73 8.05 4.91
N PRO A 82 6.77 8.35 4.11
CA PRO A 82 7.26 7.47 3.04
C PRO A 82 7.55 6.03 3.45
N GLU A 83 8.07 5.82 4.66
CA GLU A 83 8.51 4.53 5.21
C GLU A 83 7.40 3.72 5.89
N HIS A 84 6.16 4.21 5.88
CA HIS A 84 5.00 3.55 6.48
C HIS A 84 4.25 2.65 5.48
N GLY A 85 4.84 2.37 4.31
CA GLY A 85 4.38 1.33 3.41
C GLY A 85 4.51 -0.07 4.02
N ILE A 86 3.68 -1.01 3.58
CA ILE A 86 3.64 -2.40 4.08
C ILE A 86 3.52 -3.40 2.93
N GLY A 87 3.64 -4.69 3.26
CA GLY A 87 3.43 -5.77 2.31
C GLY A 87 4.51 -5.75 1.24
N PHE A 88 4.14 -5.45 0.01
CA PHE A 88 5.10 -5.44 -1.08
C PHE A 88 5.73 -4.06 -1.30
N ALA A 89 4.99 -2.97 -1.09
CA ALA A 89 5.51 -1.59 -1.15
C ALA A 89 6.46 -1.39 -2.36
N GLU A 90 5.89 -1.44 -3.55
CA GLU A 90 6.60 -1.34 -4.83
C GLU A 90 6.89 0.13 -5.16
N GLU A 91 8.04 0.39 -5.78
CA GLU A 91 8.39 1.73 -6.25
C GLU A 91 9.06 1.67 -7.63
N PHE A 92 8.77 2.70 -8.43
CA PHE A 92 9.43 2.94 -9.70
C PHE A 92 10.31 4.19 -9.60
N GLY A 93 11.55 4.08 -10.08
CA GLY A 93 12.38 5.24 -10.38
C GLY A 93 13.04 5.87 -9.16
N MET A 94 13.76 5.05 -8.36
CA MET A 94 14.55 5.51 -7.20
C MET A 94 15.56 6.64 -7.52
N ALA A 95 15.98 6.77 -8.78
CA ALA A 95 16.98 7.75 -9.18
C ALA A 95 16.44 8.85 -10.10
N ASN A 96 15.45 8.55 -10.96
CA ASN A 96 15.06 9.45 -12.03
C ASN A 96 13.58 9.31 -12.42
N PRO A 97 12.65 9.95 -11.68
CA PRO A 97 11.25 9.92 -12.05
C PRO A 97 10.97 10.81 -13.28
N PRO A 98 10.00 10.44 -14.15
CA PRO A 98 9.73 11.19 -15.37
C PRO A 98 9.37 12.67 -15.11
N GLY A 99 10.17 13.56 -15.70
CA GLY A 99 9.96 15.01 -15.62
C GLY A 99 10.50 15.68 -14.37
N PHE A 100 11.29 14.99 -13.55
CA PHE A 100 11.96 15.63 -12.41
C PHE A 100 12.95 16.70 -12.87
N GLU A 101 12.90 17.86 -12.22
CA GLU A 101 13.85 18.93 -12.37
C GLU A 101 14.28 19.39 -10.96
N PRO A 102 15.59 19.61 -10.70
CA PRO A 102 16.09 20.09 -9.40
C PRO A 102 15.80 21.58 -9.20
N ARG A 103 14.54 21.96 -9.37
CA ARG A 103 14.01 23.32 -9.28
C ARG A 103 12.75 23.31 -8.44
N LYS A 104 12.74 24.13 -7.40
CA LYS A 104 11.57 24.34 -6.55
C LYS A 104 10.35 24.79 -7.36
N GLY A 105 9.19 24.22 -7.07
CA GLY A 105 7.92 24.43 -7.76
C GLY A 105 7.80 23.67 -9.09
N SER A 106 8.84 22.95 -9.53
CA SER A 106 8.70 22.04 -10.66
C SER A 106 7.81 20.85 -10.29
N ARG A 107 7.22 20.22 -11.31
CA ARG A 107 6.34 19.05 -11.15
C ARG A 107 6.88 17.88 -11.93
N PHE A 108 6.67 16.69 -11.40
CA PHE A 108 7.11 15.44 -12.01
C PHE A 108 6.13 14.30 -11.74
N LEU A 109 6.25 13.21 -12.49
CA LEU A 109 5.42 12.03 -12.30
C LEU A 109 6.10 11.01 -11.39
N LYS A 110 5.37 10.52 -10.40
CA LYS A 110 5.65 9.26 -9.71
C LYS A 110 4.66 8.21 -10.19
N LEU A 111 5.16 7.11 -10.74
CA LEU A 111 4.32 6.05 -11.31
C LEU A 111 3.49 5.38 -10.20
N GLY A 112 2.18 5.27 -10.40
CA GLY A 112 1.24 4.74 -9.40
C GLY A 112 1.01 5.63 -8.18
N VAL A 113 1.52 6.86 -8.17
CA VAL A 113 1.26 7.88 -7.13
C VAL A 113 0.54 9.09 -7.72
N GLY A 114 1.06 9.63 -8.84
CA GLY A 114 0.49 10.80 -9.50
C GLY A 114 1.53 11.86 -9.84
N VAL A 115 1.10 13.12 -9.82
CA VAL A 115 1.96 14.30 -10.00
C VAL A 115 2.43 14.79 -8.63
N CYS A 116 3.74 14.88 -8.47
CA CYS A 116 4.39 15.43 -7.29
C CYS A 116 4.99 16.81 -7.59
N GLU A 117 5.16 17.63 -6.56
CA GLU A 117 5.83 18.93 -6.64
C GLU A 117 7.18 18.86 -5.89
N ASN A 118 8.24 19.35 -6.54
CA ASN A 118 9.55 19.50 -5.91
C ASN A 118 9.54 20.80 -5.07
N ASP A 119 9.77 20.69 -3.77
CA ASP A 119 9.76 21.80 -2.81
C ASP A 119 11.16 22.38 -2.55
N ALA A 120 12.20 21.81 -3.17
CA ALA A 120 13.61 22.18 -3.00
C ALA A 120 14.35 22.40 -4.34
N ASN A 121 15.47 23.12 -4.27
CA ASN A 121 16.45 23.20 -5.37
C ASN A 121 17.53 22.13 -5.17
N ALA A 122 17.12 20.87 -5.06
CA ALA A 122 17.99 19.74 -4.75
C ALA A 122 17.79 18.59 -5.75
N PRO A 123 18.78 17.66 -5.86
CA PRO A 123 18.58 16.40 -6.57
C PRO A 123 17.37 15.63 -6.03
N TYR A 124 16.86 14.71 -6.84
CA TYR A 124 15.77 13.84 -6.44
C TYR A 124 16.19 12.93 -5.29
N ASP A 125 15.32 12.82 -4.29
CA ASP A 125 15.43 11.89 -3.18
C ASP A 125 14.15 11.05 -3.10
N PHE A 126 14.26 9.75 -3.37
CA PHE A 126 13.11 8.85 -3.38
C PHE A 126 12.38 8.79 -2.03
N ASN A 127 13.08 9.07 -0.94
CA ASN A 127 12.56 9.02 0.42
C ASN A 127 12.04 10.38 0.91
N HIS A 128 12.20 11.45 0.13
CA HIS A 128 11.60 12.74 0.45
C HIS A 128 10.08 12.69 0.28
N ALA A 129 9.35 13.24 1.25
CA ALA A 129 7.90 13.28 1.27
C ALA A 129 7.36 14.40 0.36
N TYR A 130 7.56 14.27 -0.95
CA TYR A 130 7.04 15.22 -1.92
C TYR A 130 5.51 15.33 -1.84
N ARG A 131 5.01 16.56 -1.90
CA ARG A 131 3.56 16.80 -1.95
C ARG A 131 2.98 16.24 -3.25
N VAL A 132 2.03 15.32 -3.13
CA VAL A 132 1.23 14.82 -4.26
C VAL A 132 0.15 15.84 -4.58
N VAL A 133 0.34 16.60 -5.66
CA VAL A 133 -0.57 17.70 -6.05
C VAL A 133 -1.74 17.22 -6.90
N ASP A 134 -1.58 16.10 -7.59
CA ASP A 134 -2.62 15.48 -8.39
C ASP A 134 -2.40 13.95 -8.41
N PRO A 135 -3.11 13.20 -7.54
CA PRO A 135 -2.93 11.76 -7.41
C PRO A 135 -3.52 10.95 -8.58
N GLY A 136 -4.25 11.62 -9.49
CA GLY A 136 -5.04 10.94 -10.50
C GLY A 136 -6.26 10.21 -9.94
N TYR A 137 -6.73 9.25 -10.71
CA TYR A 137 -7.88 8.42 -10.38
C TYR A 137 -7.50 6.95 -10.54
N TRP A 138 -7.96 6.14 -9.59
CA TRP A 138 -7.83 4.69 -9.64
C TRP A 138 -9.17 4.05 -9.97
N SER A 139 -9.19 3.24 -11.03
CA SER A 139 -10.28 2.31 -11.29
C SER A 139 -9.98 0.98 -10.61
N VAL A 140 -10.90 0.50 -9.78
CA VAL A 140 -10.77 -0.74 -9.04
C VAL A 140 -11.94 -1.65 -9.37
N GLN A 141 -11.64 -2.86 -9.80
CA GLN A 141 -12.62 -3.92 -10.06
C GLN A 141 -12.15 -5.19 -9.37
N SER A 142 -13.07 -5.90 -8.71
CA SER A 142 -12.73 -7.09 -7.96
C SER A 142 -13.79 -8.18 -8.07
N THR A 143 -13.33 -9.41 -7.93
CA THR A 143 -14.11 -10.61 -7.66
C THR A 143 -13.71 -11.13 -6.27
N GLU A 144 -14.21 -12.31 -5.89
CA GLU A 144 -13.77 -12.95 -4.66
C GLU A 144 -12.27 -13.31 -4.68
N SER A 145 -11.73 -13.75 -5.82
CA SER A 145 -10.37 -14.30 -5.93
C SER A 145 -9.40 -13.43 -6.73
N SER A 146 -9.84 -12.30 -7.27
CA SER A 146 -8.97 -11.41 -8.05
C SER A 146 -9.39 -9.95 -8.02
N MET A 147 -8.44 -9.06 -8.28
CA MET A 147 -8.62 -7.63 -8.40
C MET A 147 -7.80 -7.08 -9.57
N VAL A 148 -8.35 -6.07 -10.25
CA VAL A 148 -7.67 -5.25 -11.25
C VAL A 148 -7.73 -3.79 -10.80
N LEU A 149 -6.56 -3.16 -10.67
CA LEU A 149 -6.40 -1.74 -10.36
C LEU A 149 -5.77 -1.04 -11.56
N LYS A 150 -6.31 0.10 -11.98
CA LYS A 150 -5.78 0.89 -13.10
C LYS A 150 -5.66 2.35 -12.73
N THR A 151 -4.58 2.99 -13.17
CA THR A 151 -4.41 4.44 -13.10
C THR A 151 -3.61 4.92 -14.30
N HIS A 152 -3.76 6.20 -14.65
CA HIS A 152 -2.96 6.81 -15.69
C HIS A 152 -2.77 8.30 -15.39
N LYS A 153 -1.63 8.86 -15.80
CA LYS A 153 -1.34 10.30 -15.69
C LYS A 153 -0.48 10.77 -16.84
N THR A 154 -0.66 12.04 -17.19
CA THR A 154 0.21 12.78 -18.11
C THR A 154 0.69 14.07 -17.44
N LEU A 155 1.90 14.51 -17.80
CA LEU A 155 2.48 15.78 -17.39
C LEU A 155 3.43 16.27 -18.48
N GLY A 156 3.01 17.30 -19.22
CA GLY A 156 3.77 17.83 -20.35
C GLY A 156 4.02 16.75 -21.41
N LYS A 157 5.29 16.37 -21.61
CA LYS A 157 5.70 15.34 -22.58
C LYS A 157 5.80 13.92 -21.98
N HIS A 158 5.58 13.76 -20.69
CA HIS A 158 5.62 12.45 -20.01
C HIS A 158 4.21 11.95 -19.73
N GLY A 159 4.04 10.63 -19.68
CA GLY A 159 2.78 10.04 -19.28
C GLY A 159 2.87 8.52 -19.18
N TYR A 160 2.06 7.94 -18.29
CA TYR A 160 1.98 6.50 -18.10
C TYR A 160 0.53 6.05 -17.96
N ALA A 161 0.26 4.82 -18.40
CA ALA A 161 -0.88 4.03 -17.97
C ALA A 161 -0.34 2.80 -17.22
N PHE A 162 -0.89 2.56 -16.04
CA PHE A 162 -0.48 1.49 -15.15
C PHE A 162 -1.68 0.62 -14.79
N GLU A 163 -1.48 -0.69 -14.87
CA GLU A 163 -2.46 -1.69 -14.51
C GLU A 163 -1.80 -2.74 -13.62
N LYS A 164 -2.45 -3.07 -12.50
CA LYS A 164 -2.05 -4.15 -11.60
C LYS A 164 -3.19 -5.14 -11.46
N ARG A 165 -2.87 -6.43 -11.63
CA ARG A 165 -3.76 -7.55 -11.36
C ARG A 165 -3.21 -8.34 -10.18
N ILE A 166 -4.07 -8.62 -9.21
CA ILE A 166 -3.76 -9.46 -8.05
C ILE A 166 -4.77 -10.60 -8.08
N SER A 167 -4.30 -11.84 -8.02
CA SER A 167 -5.17 -13.02 -7.97
C SER A 167 -4.68 -14.01 -6.93
N VAL A 168 -5.61 -14.74 -6.32
CA VAL A 168 -5.31 -15.80 -5.37
C VAL A 168 -5.90 -17.12 -5.84
N GLU A 169 -5.10 -18.19 -5.76
CA GLU A 169 -5.49 -19.54 -6.11
C GLU A 169 -4.75 -20.52 -5.21
N ASN A 170 -5.48 -21.41 -4.52
CA ASN A 170 -4.90 -22.28 -3.48
C ASN A 170 -3.97 -21.48 -2.54
N ALA A 171 -2.74 -21.91 -2.32
CA ALA A 171 -1.76 -21.21 -1.48
C ALA A 171 -0.97 -20.10 -2.22
N THR A 172 -1.34 -19.76 -3.46
CA THR A 172 -0.58 -18.84 -4.31
C THR A 172 -1.30 -17.50 -4.44
N MET A 173 -0.55 -16.41 -4.27
CA MET A 173 -0.93 -15.08 -4.72
C MET A 173 -0.04 -14.68 -5.90
N THR A 174 -0.67 -14.30 -7.01
CA THR A 174 0.01 -13.83 -8.21
C THR A 174 -0.25 -12.34 -8.39
N ILE A 175 0.81 -11.58 -8.62
CA ILE A 175 0.73 -10.17 -8.98
C ILE A 175 1.35 -9.98 -10.36
N HIS A 176 0.57 -9.38 -11.24
CA HIS A 176 1.02 -8.99 -12.57
C HIS A 176 0.78 -7.49 -12.75
N HIS A 177 1.79 -6.74 -13.17
CA HIS A 177 1.63 -5.35 -13.54
C HIS A 177 2.01 -5.10 -14.99
N THR A 178 1.38 -4.10 -15.60
CA THR A 178 1.70 -3.61 -16.94
C THR A 178 1.87 -2.10 -16.86
N LEU A 179 2.98 -1.63 -17.42
CA LEU A 179 3.30 -0.21 -17.52
C LEU A 179 3.40 0.15 -19.00
N GLU A 180 2.54 1.05 -19.45
CA GLU A 180 2.53 1.58 -20.81
C GLU A 180 2.98 3.04 -20.81
N ASN A 181 3.90 3.39 -21.70
CA ASN A 181 4.27 4.78 -21.94
C ASN A 181 3.25 5.43 -22.88
N ILE A 182 2.40 6.31 -22.35
CA ILE A 182 1.43 7.12 -23.12
C ILE A 182 1.92 8.55 -23.35
N GLY A 183 3.18 8.84 -22.99
CA GLY A 183 3.84 10.12 -23.21
C GLY A 183 4.61 10.18 -24.54
N LYS A 184 5.22 11.34 -24.80
CA LYS A 184 6.10 11.58 -25.96
C LYS A 184 7.59 11.33 -25.65
N LYS A 185 7.97 11.35 -24.38
CA LYS A 185 9.33 11.03 -23.90
C LYS A 185 9.38 9.59 -23.38
N PRO A 186 10.53 8.89 -23.51
CA PRO A 186 10.68 7.56 -22.98
C PRO A 186 10.57 7.55 -21.44
N ILE A 187 10.01 6.47 -20.90
CA ILE A 187 10.13 6.13 -19.48
C ILE A 187 11.34 5.21 -19.35
N SER A 188 12.39 5.67 -18.67
CA SER A 188 13.55 4.85 -18.31
C SER A 188 13.61 4.76 -16.80
N THR A 189 13.29 3.59 -16.26
CA THR A 189 13.10 3.40 -14.82
C THR A 189 13.48 1.98 -14.40
N TRP A 190 13.83 1.85 -13.12
CA TRP A 190 13.95 0.57 -12.43
C TRP A 190 12.73 0.39 -11.54
N THR A 191 12.36 -0.85 -11.29
CA THR A 191 11.32 -1.21 -10.30
C THR A 191 11.94 -2.07 -9.22
N TYR A 192 11.44 -1.93 -8.00
CA TYR A 192 11.74 -2.84 -6.91
C TYR A 192 10.55 -2.94 -5.95
N SER A 193 10.51 -4.02 -5.18
CA SER A 193 9.50 -4.30 -4.15
C SER A 193 10.23 -4.65 -2.86
N HIS A 194 9.82 -4.06 -1.74
CA HIS A 194 10.48 -4.30 -0.44
C HIS A 194 10.17 -5.68 0.14
N ASN A 195 9.04 -6.29 -0.24
CA ASN A 195 8.58 -7.56 0.32
C ASN A 195 8.74 -7.59 1.86
N PHE A 196 8.12 -6.63 2.56
CA PHE A 196 8.14 -6.50 4.02
C PHE A 196 7.45 -7.68 4.71
N PHE A 197 8.13 -8.81 4.69
CA PHE A 197 7.63 -10.07 5.22
C PHE A 197 7.81 -10.10 6.72
N ASN A 198 6.70 -10.07 7.44
CA ASN A 198 6.65 -10.27 8.88
C ASN A 198 5.61 -11.35 9.22
N ARG A 199 5.83 -12.00 10.37
CA ARG A 199 4.84 -12.89 10.98
C ARG A 199 4.40 -12.27 12.29
N PRO A 200 3.08 -12.12 12.55
CA PRO A 200 2.59 -11.51 13.77
C PRO A 200 3.19 -12.20 15.00
N ASN A 201 3.68 -11.41 15.96
CA ASN A 201 4.28 -11.88 17.22
C ASN A 201 5.55 -12.74 17.05
N MET A 202 6.24 -12.67 15.91
CA MET A 202 7.56 -13.26 15.74
C MET A 202 8.59 -12.20 15.36
N TYR A 203 9.59 -12.01 16.21
CA TYR A 203 10.74 -11.18 15.89
C TYR A 203 11.64 -11.88 14.88
N THR A 204 12.24 -11.11 13.97
CA THR A 204 13.27 -11.60 13.05
C THR A 204 14.47 -12.14 13.84
N GLY A 205 15.02 -13.28 13.43
CA GLY A 205 16.05 -14.02 14.17
C GLY A 205 16.30 -15.42 13.57
N ALA A 206 16.89 -16.34 14.34
CA ALA A 206 17.28 -17.68 13.88
C ALA A 206 16.16 -18.57 13.30
N ASN A 207 14.90 -18.10 13.36
CA ASN A 207 13.73 -18.80 12.85
C ASN A 207 13.40 -18.48 11.37
N PHE A 208 14.25 -17.70 10.68
CA PHE A 208 14.06 -17.34 9.27
C PHE A 208 15.26 -17.80 8.45
N THR A 209 15.01 -18.56 7.39
CA THR A 209 15.99 -18.88 6.35
C THR A 209 15.53 -18.22 5.04
N PHE A 210 16.47 -17.56 4.36
CA PHE A 210 16.29 -17.15 2.97
C PHE A 210 16.99 -18.21 2.13
N GLU A 211 16.22 -18.97 1.37
CA GLU A 211 16.71 -19.91 0.36
C GLU A 211 16.44 -19.34 -1.04
#